data_AF-M8BQD2-F1
#
_entry.id   AF-M8BQD2-F1
#
_cell.length_a   1.000
_cell.length_b   1.000
_cell.length_c   1.000
_cell.angle_alpha   90.00
_cell.angle_beta   90.00
_cell.angle_gamma   90.00
#
_symmetry.space_group_name_H-M   'P 1'
#
loop_
_entity.id
_entity.type
_entity.pdbx_description
1 polymer ?
#
loop_
_entity_poly.entity_id
_entity_poly.type
_entity_poly.pdbx_seq_one_letter_code
_entity_poly.pdbx_strand_id
1 'polypeptide(L)' 'MAPTVAGSLLPLSVIVLATVASTVLLAPVAVKDIDALLALKSGLHDPNGALKSWDPQLVNPCTWFYITCDDNNRVTRM' A
#
# COMPACT_ATOMS: atom_id res chain seq x y z
N MET A 1 51.29 11.01 -5.27
CA MET A 1 49.89 11.22 -5.67
C MET A 1 49.05 10.25 -4.86
N ALA A 2 48.48 10.70 -3.74
CA ALA A 2 47.60 9.88 -2.89
C ALA A 2 46.21 10.54 -2.90
N PRO A 3 45.14 9.80 -3.18
CA PRO A 3 43.79 10.35 -3.10
C PRO A 3 43.39 10.47 -1.63
N THR A 4 43.18 11.69 -1.17
CA THR A 4 42.53 11.98 0.11
C THR A 4 41.07 11.59 -0.02
N VAL A 5 40.69 10.42 0.50
CA VAL A 5 39.29 10.14 0.81
C VAL A 5 38.95 11.02 2.01
N ALA A 6 38.31 12.15 1.74
CA ALA A 6 37.66 12.96 2.75
C ALA A 6 36.49 12.14 3.32
N GLY A 7 36.79 11.29 4.30
CA GLY A 7 35.79 10.57 5.07
C GLY A 7 34.97 11.59 5.85
N SER A 8 33.79 11.93 5.32
CA SER A 8 32.84 12.80 5.99
C SER A 8 32.40 12.12 7.28
N LEU A 9 32.95 12.55 8.42
CA LEU A 9 32.49 12.16 9.75
C LEU A 9 31.16 12.88 10.03
N LEU A 10 30.09 12.41 9.40
CA LEU A 10 28.75 12.82 9.80
C LEU A 10 28.56 12.41 11.27
N PRO A 11 28.02 13.30 12.12
CA PRO A 11 27.77 12.94 13.51
C PRO A 11 26.81 11.75 13.54
N LEU A 12 27.03 10.82 14.46
CA LEU A 12 26.20 9.61 14.62
C LEU A 12 24.70 9.96 14.70
N SER A 13 24.36 11.12 15.25
CA SER A 13 22.99 11.65 15.28
C SER A 13 22.38 11.89 13.90
N VAL A 14 23.15 12.40 12.93
CA VAL A 14 22.68 12.63 11.56
C VAL A 14 22.51 11.31 10.81
N ILE A 15 23.38 10.33 11.07
CA ILE A 15 23.26 8.99 10.49
C ILE A 15 22.00 8.29 11.04
N VAL A 16 21.79 8.34 12.36
CA VAL A 16 20.59 7.79 13.00
C VAL A 16 19.32 8.49 12.51
N LEU A 17 19.35 9.81 12.36
CA LEU A 17 18.19 10.56 11.85
C LEU A 17 17.88 10.20 10.39
N ALA A 18 18.90 10.06 9.54
CA ALA A 18 18.74 9.70 8.14
C ALA A 18 18.23 8.26 7.95
N THR A 19 18.70 7.32 8.77
CA THR A 19 18.21 5.93 8.72
C THR A 19 16.77 5.83 9.20
N VAL A 20 16.39 6.53 10.28
CA VAL A 20 15.01 6.56 10.78
C VAL A 20 14.07 7.26 9.79
N ALA A 21 14.48 8.36 9.17
CA ALA A 21 13.67 9.02 8.14
C ALA A 21 13.43 8.11 6.92
N SER A 22 14.46 7.38 6.49
CA SER A 22 14.35 6.46 5.35
C SER A 22 13.40 5.28 5.61
N THR A 23 13.34 4.75 6.84
CA THR A 23 12.42 3.66 7.17
C THR A 23 10.96 4.13 7.27
N VAL A 24 10.70 5.36 7.71
CA VAL A 24 9.35 5.94 7.73
C VAL A 24 8.84 6.19 6.30
N LEU A 25 9.70 6.63 5.40
CA LEU A 25 9.37 6.86 3.98
C LEU A 25 9.03 5.56 3.23
N LEU A 26 9.57 4.43 3.67
CA LEU A 26 9.33 3.10 3.09
C LEU A 26 8.27 2.30 3.85
N ALA A 27 7.58 2.90 4.82
CA ALA A 27 6.50 2.22 5.51
C ALA A 27 5.44 1.80 4.49
N PRO A 28 5.10 0.50 4.38
CA PRO A 28 4.00 0.09 3.53
C PRO A 28 2.74 0.75 4.09
N VAL A 29 2.10 1.61 3.29
CA VAL A 29 0.72 2.00 3.56
C VAL A 29 -0.04 0.67 3.67
N ALA A 30 -0.62 0.39 4.84
CA ALA A 30 -1.57 -0.69 4.99
C ALA A 30 -2.77 -0.32 4.13
N VAL A 31 -2.71 -0.61 2.83
CA VAL A 31 -3.78 -0.35 1.88
C VAL A 31 -4.95 -1.18 2.37
N LYS A 32 -6.02 -0.51 2.77
CA LYS A 32 -7.26 -1.20 3.13
C LYS A 32 -7.73 -1.95 1.90
N ASP A 33 -8.22 -3.18 2.07
CA ASP A 33 -8.68 -4.03 0.96
C ASP A 33 -9.67 -3.25 0.03
N ILE A 34 -10.47 -2.35 0.60
CA ILE A 34 -11.35 -1.40 -0.11
C ILE A 34 -10.58 -0.52 -1.11
N ASP A 35 -9.51 0.14 -0.69
CA ASP A 35 -8.76 1.08 -1.53
C ASP A 35 -8.10 0.36 -2.71
N ALA A 36 -7.56 -0.84 -2.46
CA ALA A 36 -6.98 -1.68 -3.50
C ALA A 36 -8.01 -2.12 -4.54
N LEU A 37 -9.19 -2.55 -4.10
CA LEU A 37 -10.26 -2.99 -5.00
C LEU A 37 -10.87 -1.83 -5.79
N LEU A 38 -11.02 -0.64 -5.18
CA LEU A 38 -11.52 0.54 -5.90
C LEU A 38 -10.52 1.07 -6.93
N ALA A 39 -9.23 0.99 -6.63
CA ALA A 39 -8.17 1.28 -7.62
C ALA A 39 -8.21 0.28 -8.79
N LEU A 40 -8.49 -1.00 -8.52
CA LEU A 40 -8.67 -2.00 -9.58
C LEU A 40 -9.91 -1.68 -10.43
N LYS A 41 -11.05 -1.40 -9.81
CA LYS A 41 -12.29 -1.05 -10.50
C LYS A 41 -12.13 0.16 -11.41
N SER A 42 -11.43 1.20 -10.96
CA SER A 42 -11.20 2.41 -11.77
C SER A 42 -10.27 2.16 -12.96
N GLY A 43 -9.39 1.16 -12.87
CA GLY A 43 -8.51 0.74 -13.95
C GLY A 43 -9.15 -0.20 -14.99
N LEU A 44 -10.36 -0.70 -14.75
CA LEU A 44 -11.04 -1.66 -15.63
C LEU A 44 -12.21 -1.01 -16.38
N HIS A 45 -12.31 -1.32 -17.67
CA HIS A 45 -13.52 -1.03 -18.44
C HIS A 45 -14.55 -2.15 -18.17
N ASP A 46 -15.63 -1.82 -17.47
CA ASP A 46 -16.68 -2.77 -17.06
C ASP A 46 -17.99 -2.52 -17.85
N PRO A 47 -18.11 -3.02 -19.10
CA PRO A 47 -19.28 -2.76 -19.94
C PRO A 47 -20.54 -3.48 -19.45
N ASN A 48 -20.39 -4.54 -18.66
CA ASN A 48 -21.50 -5.36 -18.17
C ASN A 48 -21.91 -5.03 -16.73
N GLY A 49 -21.17 -4.14 -16.05
CA GLY A 49 -21.45 -3.77 -14.67
C GLY A 49 -21.18 -4.89 -13.66
N ALA A 50 -20.24 -5.79 -13.95
CA ALA A 50 -19.87 -6.88 -13.04
C ALA A 50 -19.36 -6.34 -11.69
N LEU A 51 -18.69 -5.19 -11.67
CA LEU A 51 -18.13 -4.56 -10.47
C LEU A 51 -19.09 -3.53 -9.85
N LYS A 52 -20.37 -3.50 -10.25
CA LYS A 52 -21.34 -2.50 -9.78
C LYS A 52 -21.53 -2.52 -8.26
N SER A 53 -21.47 -3.70 -7.64
CA SER A 53 -21.62 -3.84 -6.19
C SER A 53 -20.42 -3.32 -5.37
N TRP A 54 -19.29 -3.03 -6.02
CA TRP A 54 -18.10 -2.52 -5.35
C TRP A 54 -18.30 -1.05 -5.02
N ASP A 55 -18.97 -0.80 -3.90
CA ASP A 55 -19.37 0.53 -3.43
C ASP A 55 -18.56 0.94 -2.19
N PRO A 56 -17.81 2.06 -2.22
CA PRO A 56 -17.07 2.57 -1.04
C PRO A 56 -17.93 2.85 0.19
N GLN A 57 -19.25 3.06 0.04
CA GLN A 57 -20.15 3.27 1.18
C GLN A 57 -20.42 1.97 1.95
N LEU A 58 -20.23 0.82 1.30
CA LEU A 58 -20.26 -0.49 1.95
C LEU A 58 -18.89 -0.77 2.55
N VAL A 59 -18.74 -0.46 3.84
CA VAL A 59 -17.49 -0.61 4.61
C VAL A 59 -16.92 -2.03 4.57
N ASN A 60 -17.74 -3.05 4.30
CA ASN A 60 -17.28 -4.43 4.22
C ASN A 60 -17.20 -4.93 2.76
N PRO A 61 -16.00 -5.05 2.18
CA PRO A 61 -15.82 -5.54 0.81
C PRO A 61 -16.22 -7.01 0.64
N CYS A 62 -16.32 -7.79 1.72
CA CYS A 62 -16.81 -9.17 1.68
C CYS A 62 -18.30 -9.29 1.27
N THR A 63 -19.01 -8.16 1.22
CA THR A 63 -20.40 -8.11 0.74
C THR A 63 -20.49 -7.82 -0.76
N TRP A 64 -19.37 -7.51 -1.41
CA TRP A 64 -19.32 -7.22 -2.83
C TRP A 64 -19.32 -8.50 -3.66
N PHE A 65 -19.90 -8.45 -4.86
CA PHE A 65 -19.84 -9.55 -5.81
C PHE A 65 -18.41 -9.89 -6.20
N TYR A 66 -18.19 -11.19 -6.42
CA TYR A 66 -16.92 -11.80 -6.78
C TYR A 66 -15.84 -11.75 -5.69
N ILE A 67 -16.07 -11.04 -4.58
CA ILE A 67 -15.16 -11.03 -3.44
C ILE A 67 -15.42 -12.23 -2.52
N THR A 68 -14.36 -12.97 -2.21
CA THR A 68 -14.35 -14.00 -1.16
C THR A 68 -13.42 -13.56 -0.05
N CYS A 69 -13.87 -13.69 1.20
CA CYS A 69 -13.10 -13.37 2.38
C CYS A 69 -12.82 -14.60 3.24
N ASP A 70 -11.79 -14.51 4.08
CA ASP A 70 -11.58 -15.42 5.20
C ASP A 70 -12.46 -15.10 6.42
N ASP A 71 -12.31 -15.89 7.49
CA ASP A 71 -13.03 -15.72 8.76
C ASP A 71 -12.70 -14.41 9.49
N ASN A 72 -11.64 -13.71 9.07
CA ASN A 72 -11.22 -12.42 9.61
C ASN A 72 -11.64 -11.24 8.72
N ASN A 73 -12.57 -11.46 7.78
CA ASN A 73 -13.04 -10.47 6.81
C ASN A 73 -11.92 -9.88 5.94
N ARG A 74 -10.86 -10.66 5.67
CA ARG A 74 -9.81 -10.28 4.72
C ARG A 74 -10.08 -10.89 3.37
N VAL A 75 -9.91 -10.09 2.33
CA VAL A 75 -10.12 -10.53 0.95
C VAL A 75 -9.04 -11.55 0.57
N THR A 76 -9.46 -12.75 0.16
CA THR A 76 -8.57 -13.84 -0.26
C THR A 76 -8.71 -14.19 -1.73
N ARG A 77 -9.81 -13.82 -2.37
CA ARG A 77 -10.05 -14.04 -3.81
C ARG A 77 -11.03 -13.00 -4.37
N MET A 78 -10.82 -12.67 -5.63
CA MET A 78 -11.71 -11.87 -6.49
C MET A 78 -12.00 -12.61 -7.81
#